data_AF-A0A1G7XTX3-F1
#
_entry.id   AF-A0A1G7XTX3-F1
#
_cell.length_a   1.000
_cell.length_b   1.000
_cell.length_c   1.000
_cell.angle_alpha   90.00
_cell.angle_beta   90.00
_cell.angle_gamma   90.00
#
_symmetry.space_group_name_H-M   'P 1'
#
loop_
_entity.id
_entity.type
_entity.pdbx_description
1 polymer ?
#
loop_
_entity_poly.entity_id
_entity_poly.type
_entity_poly.pdbx_seq_one_letter_code
_entity_poly.pdbx_strand_id
1 'polypeptide(L)'
;MAKQNGAVSKTQRIELRIGIHLGDIIIDDDDILGDGVNIAARLESSAEPGGICVSGAVHDQVRDKVSFPFTDLGEQTLKHIARPVKSYGIAAKDMVQRQEMQKDDKISKPIVVIVTGVRNRIGKTTVAKTLLDYWTANQLSFRIFDASGSGNNDLARFHPEATRVVDLASVEDQMAVFDTLNKGPKITLIEIGSDQFITVLRTLDHIGFVAAADAGAIDFRCLYVYDENEPDLSEVRSYFRDGFFHPVLNELTRQKPAGVEKAQSASGDIAIPALPKQAIASAENESVGFLTYVANKLPNGAGADYSFVLRGYVRAWLAEIWTYYDKIEMWKNSKASKSKASK
;
A
#
# COMPACT_ATOMS: atom_id res chain seq x y z
N MET A 1 12.91 6.12 12.34
CA MET A 1 13.57 5.82 13.63
C MET A 1 13.69 4.32 13.87
N ALA A 2 12.65 3.57 14.28
CA ALA A 2 12.78 2.13 14.59
C ALA A 2 13.42 1.30 13.45
N LYS A 3 12.93 1.46 12.20
CA LYS A 3 13.50 0.82 11.00
C LYS A 3 14.97 1.20 10.73
N GLN A 4 15.37 2.44 11.03
CA GLN A 4 16.77 2.90 10.86
C GLN A 4 17.67 2.38 12.00
N ASN A 5 17.15 2.33 13.24
CA ASN A 5 17.84 1.82 14.42
C ASN A 5 18.04 0.29 14.38
N GLY A 6 17.28 -0.44 13.57
CA GLY A 6 17.42 -1.88 13.37
C GLY A 6 18.72 -2.30 12.68
N ALA A 7 19.30 -1.41 11.87
CA ALA A 7 20.52 -1.69 11.09
C ALA A 7 21.83 -1.27 11.80
N VAL A 8 21.75 -0.71 13.01
CA VAL A 8 22.90 -0.18 13.75
C VAL A 8 22.98 -0.72 15.17
N SER A 9 24.19 -0.73 15.74
CA SER A 9 24.43 -1.17 17.12
C SER A 9 23.68 -0.30 18.13
N LYS A 10 23.38 -0.82 19.33
CA LYS A 10 22.62 -0.07 20.36
C LYS A 10 23.22 1.31 20.67
N THR A 11 24.53 1.43 20.66
CA THR A 11 25.26 2.69 20.94
C THR A 11 25.16 3.73 19.82
N GLN A 12 24.69 3.33 18.63
CA GLN A 12 24.49 4.21 17.48
C GLN A 12 23.02 4.54 17.22
N ARG A 13 22.10 3.99 18.04
CA ARG A 13 20.66 4.24 17.90
C ARG A 13 20.32 5.65 18.35
N ILE A 14 19.46 6.30 17.59
CA ILE A 14 18.85 7.57 17.98
C ILE A 14 17.48 7.24 18.58
N GLU A 15 17.34 7.40 19.90
CA GLU A 15 16.12 7.12 20.63
C GLU A 15 15.44 8.43 21.03
N LEU A 16 14.30 8.72 20.40
CA LEU A 16 13.50 9.90 20.72
C LEU A 16 12.59 9.62 21.90
N ARG A 17 12.41 10.61 22.76
CA ARG A 17 11.36 10.64 23.78
C ARG A 17 10.30 11.63 23.33
N ILE A 18 9.04 11.32 23.59
CA ILE A 18 7.91 12.14 23.16
C ILE A 18 6.96 12.35 24.33
N GLY A 19 6.63 13.61 24.60
CA GLY A 19 5.61 14.02 25.57
C GLY A 19 4.41 14.61 24.87
N ILE A 20 3.20 14.16 25.21
CA ILE A 20 1.96 14.69 24.62
C ILE A 20 1.01 15.14 25.73
N HIS A 21 0.60 16.40 25.67
CA HIS A 21 -0.37 16.97 26.58
C HIS A 21 -1.46 17.72 25.81
N LEU A 22 -2.63 17.81 26.43
CA LEU A 22 -3.74 18.63 25.97
C LEU A 22 -4.07 19.63 27.07
N GLY A 23 -3.91 20.91 26.78
CA GLY A 23 -4.20 22.00 27.69
C GLY A 23 -4.17 23.34 26.96
N ASP A 24 -4.59 24.38 27.66
CA ASP A 24 -4.62 25.73 27.10
C ASP A 24 -3.19 26.27 26.92
N ILE A 25 -2.99 26.98 25.83
CA ILE A 25 -1.74 27.64 25.47
C ILE A 25 -2.02 29.10 25.11
N ILE A 26 -1.03 29.95 25.29
CA ILE A 26 -1.03 31.33 24.81
C ILE A 26 0.00 31.40 23.70
N ILE A 27 -0.39 31.97 22.56
CA ILE A 27 0.53 32.24 21.46
C ILE A 27 1.04 33.67 21.65
N ASP A 28 2.35 33.84 21.68
CA ASP A 28 3.02 35.15 21.78
C ASP A 28 4.03 35.27 20.64
N ASP A 29 3.72 36.11 19.66
CA ASP A 29 4.42 36.22 18.38
C ASP A 29 4.67 34.85 17.71
N ASP A 30 5.92 34.38 17.69
CA ASP A 30 6.37 33.12 17.07
C ASP A 30 6.58 31.97 18.09
N ASP A 31 6.17 32.15 19.37
CA ASP A 31 6.35 31.15 20.43
C ASP A 31 5.04 30.75 21.11
N ILE A 32 5.06 29.62 21.81
CA ILE A 32 3.94 29.07 22.56
C ILE A 32 4.29 29.04 24.05
N LEU A 33 3.49 29.75 24.85
CA LEU A 33 3.65 29.88 26.29
C LEU A 33 2.50 29.21 27.03
N GLY A 34 2.75 28.87 28.30
CA GLY A 34 1.74 28.38 29.23
C GLY A 34 2.09 27.05 29.88
N ASP A 35 1.31 26.71 30.90
CA ASP A 35 1.49 25.48 31.67
C ASP A 35 1.38 24.22 30.80
N GLY A 36 0.57 24.28 29.74
CA GLY A 36 0.40 23.16 28.81
C GLY A 36 1.71 22.74 28.13
N VAL A 37 2.54 23.72 27.73
CA VAL A 37 3.85 23.48 27.11
C VAL A 37 4.82 22.89 28.13
N ASN A 38 4.83 23.44 29.35
CA ASN A 38 5.65 22.94 30.44
C ASN A 38 5.30 21.49 30.80
N ILE A 39 4.02 21.15 30.86
CA ILE A 39 3.57 19.78 31.12
C ILE A 39 4.04 18.84 30.00
N ALA A 40 3.83 19.20 28.73
CA ALA A 40 4.28 18.40 27.59
C ALA A 40 5.79 18.10 27.63
N ALA A 41 6.61 19.13 27.89
CA ALA A 41 8.05 18.98 28.01
C ALA A 41 8.46 18.06 29.17
N ARG A 42 7.74 18.10 30.30
CA ARG A 42 8.03 17.21 31.44
C ARG A 42 7.59 15.77 31.19
N LEU A 43 6.49 15.58 30.46
CA LEU A 43 6.08 14.24 30.03
C LEU A 43 7.13 13.63 29.09
N GLU A 44 7.67 14.40 28.16
CA GLU A 44 8.78 13.96 27.29
C GLU A 44 9.94 13.44 28.13
N SER A 45 10.38 14.21 29.13
CA SER A 45 11.50 13.81 29.99
C SER A 45 11.20 12.55 30.80
N SER A 46 9.92 12.31 31.12
CA SER A 46 9.42 11.15 31.86
C SER A 46 9.22 9.91 30.99
N ALA A 47 9.24 10.05 29.65
CA ALA A 47 9.12 8.92 28.75
C ALA A 47 10.39 8.05 28.78
N GLU A 48 10.22 6.73 28.68
CA GLU A 48 11.34 5.83 28.42
C GLU A 48 11.99 6.16 27.06
N PRO A 49 13.30 5.92 26.86
CA PRO A 49 13.94 6.06 25.55
C PRO A 49 13.17 5.34 24.44
N GLY A 50 12.82 6.05 23.36
CA GLY A 50 12.01 5.51 22.26
C GLY A 50 10.51 5.43 22.55
N GLY A 51 10.07 5.80 23.75
CA GLY A 51 8.69 5.74 24.21
C GLY A 51 7.95 7.07 24.14
N ILE A 52 6.65 7.00 24.41
CA ILE A 52 5.75 8.16 24.48
C ILE A 52 5.15 8.22 25.88
N CYS A 53 5.14 9.41 26.48
CA CYS A 53 4.39 9.69 27.69
C CYS A 53 3.27 10.69 27.38
N VAL A 54 2.05 10.37 27.81
CA VAL A 54 0.86 11.19 27.57
C VAL A 54 0.17 11.55 28.88
N SER A 55 -0.39 12.75 28.96
CA SER A 55 -1.26 13.12 30.09
C SER A 55 -2.59 12.34 30.06
N GLY A 56 -3.27 12.29 31.20
CA GLY A 56 -4.61 11.68 31.32
C GLY A 56 -5.64 12.27 30.37
N ALA A 57 -5.62 13.59 30.15
CA ALA A 57 -6.52 14.26 29.20
C ALA A 57 -6.36 13.74 27.76
N VAL A 58 -5.12 13.47 27.34
CA VAL A 58 -4.82 12.89 26.03
C VAL A 58 -5.26 11.43 25.99
N HIS A 59 -4.88 10.64 27.00
CA HIS A 59 -5.28 9.24 27.13
C HIS A 59 -6.79 9.07 27.00
N ASP A 60 -7.58 9.87 27.72
CA ASP A 60 -9.04 9.75 27.73
C ASP A 60 -9.66 10.07 26.36
N GLN A 61 -9.04 10.93 25.55
CA GLN A 61 -9.51 11.22 24.20
C GLN A 61 -9.17 10.16 23.16
N VAL A 62 -8.11 9.37 23.38
CA VAL A 62 -7.54 8.47 22.37
C VAL A 62 -7.61 6.99 22.71
N ARG A 63 -7.81 6.59 23.97
CA ARG A 63 -7.74 5.19 24.43
C ARG A 63 -8.61 4.21 23.63
N ASP A 64 -9.75 4.67 23.10
CA ASP A 64 -10.68 3.86 22.31
C ASP A 64 -10.50 4.05 20.79
N LYS A 65 -9.59 4.95 20.38
CA LYS A 65 -9.31 5.31 18.98
C LYS A 65 -7.95 4.79 18.51
N VAL A 66 -7.02 4.59 19.43
CA VAL A 66 -5.69 4.05 19.16
C VAL A 66 -5.54 2.74 19.90
N SER A 67 -4.96 1.74 19.26
CA SER A 67 -4.90 0.39 19.81
C SER A 67 -3.55 0.05 20.44
N PHE A 68 -2.88 1.05 21.01
CA PHE A 68 -1.64 0.86 21.78
C PHE A 68 -1.97 0.55 23.24
N PRO A 69 -1.24 -0.36 23.90
CA PRO A 69 -1.37 -0.53 25.34
C PRO A 69 -0.78 0.70 26.05
N PHE A 70 -1.56 1.26 26.97
CA PHE A 70 -1.10 2.33 27.86
C PHE A 70 -0.74 1.73 29.21
N THR A 71 0.44 2.07 29.71
CA THR A 71 0.87 1.75 31.08
C THR A 71 0.54 2.94 31.97
N ASP A 72 -0.28 2.74 33.01
CA ASP A 72 -0.55 3.79 33.99
C ASP A 72 0.72 4.11 34.79
N LEU A 73 1.20 5.35 34.69
CA LEU A 73 2.39 5.84 35.40
C LEU A 73 2.01 6.60 36.68
N GLY A 74 0.72 6.62 37.03
CA GLY A 74 0.20 7.32 38.19
C GLY A 74 0.20 8.83 38.04
N GLU A 75 0.05 9.52 39.18
CA GLU A 75 0.12 10.97 39.26
C GLU A 75 1.57 11.45 39.36
N GLN A 76 1.95 12.36 38.47
CA GLN A 76 3.29 12.96 38.43
C GLN A 76 3.23 14.39 38.95
N THR A 77 4.00 14.69 40.00
CA THR A 77 4.17 16.08 40.47
C THR A 77 5.24 16.76 39.63
N LEU A 78 4.81 17.74 38.82
CA LEU A 78 5.70 18.44 37.89
C LEU A 78 6.14 19.78 38.47
N LYS A 79 7.39 20.16 38.21
CA LYS A 79 7.94 21.44 38.68
C LYS A 79 7.10 22.60 38.14
N HIS A 80 6.67 23.49 39.03
CA HIS A 80 5.81 24.66 38.73
C HIS A 80 4.37 24.34 38.29
N ILE A 81 3.89 23.11 38.46
CA ILE A 81 2.49 22.74 38.21
C ILE A 81 1.83 22.43 39.55
N ALA A 82 0.79 23.19 39.89
CA ALA A 82 0.15 23.12 41.21
C ALA A 82 -0.57 21.79 41.49
N ARG A 83 -1.09 21.14 40.44
CA ARG A 83 -1.84 19.87 40.55
C ARG A 83 -1.03 18.74 39.92
N PRO A 84 -0.94 17.56 40.56
CA PRO A 84 -0.36 16.39 39.93
C PRO A 84 -1.04 16.04 38.61
N VAL A 85 -0.25 15.61 37.63
CA VAL A 85 -0.75 15.23 36.30
C VAL A 85 -0.75 13.71 36.20
N LYS A 86 -1.94 13.10 36.07
CA LYS A 86 -2.02 11.68 35.75
C LYS A 86 -1.38 11.42 34.40
N SER A 87 -0.51 10.42 34.31
CA SER A 87 0.32 10.17 33.13
C SER A 87 0.27 8.69 32.72
N TYR A 88 0.40 8.43 31.43
CA TYR A 88 0.41 7.10 30.85
C TYR A 88 1.57 6.95 29.87
N GLY A 89 2.24 5.81 29.90
CA GLY A 89 3.35 5.48 29.01
C GLY A 89 2.94 4.52 27.90
N ILE A 90 3.51 4.71 26.71
CA ILE A 90 3.54 3.73 25.64
C ILE A 90 5.01 3.35 25.45
N ALA A 91 5.36 2.10 25.72
CA ALA A 91 6.74 1.66 25.66
C ALA A 91 7.19 1.48 24.20
N ALA A 92 8.47 1.74 23.92
CA ALA A 92 9.06 1.53 22.59
C ALA A 92 8.81 0.12 22.08
N LYS A 93 8.92 -0.89 22.95
CA LYS A 93 8.65 -2.30 22.63
C LYS A 93 7.22 -2.55 22.17
N ASP A 94 6.22 -1.81 22.66
CA ASP A 94 4.81 -2.00 22.29
C ASP A 94 4.50 -1.31 20.96
N MET A 95 5.26 -0.27 20.63
CA MET A 95 5.26 0.36 19.30
C MET A 95 6.01 -0.49 18.27
N VAL A 96 7.07 -1.20 18.68
CA VAL A 96 7.87 -2.10 17.84
C VAL A 96 7.20 -3.47 17.66
N GLN A 97 6.59 -4.07 18.70
CA GLN A 97 5.89 -5.36 18.61
C GLN A 97 4.71 -5.34 17.64
N ARG A 98 4.10 -4.17 17.38
CA ARG A 98 3.12 -3.99 16.30
C ARG A 98 3.73 -3.78 14.92
N GLN A 99 4.96 -3.28 14.84
CA GLN A 99 5.74 -3.27 13.60
C GLN A 99 6.31 -4.67 13.27
N GLU A 100 6.43 -5.56 14.26
CA GLU A 100 7.05 -6.90 14.14
C GLU A 100 6.08 -8.08 14.06
N MET A 101 4.76 -7.86 14.00
CA MET A 101 3.91 -8.73 13.17
C MET A 101 3.69 -8.01 11.86
N GLN A 102 4.72 -8.03 11.00
CA GLN A 102 4.57 -7.49 9.65
C GLN A 102 3.42 -8.24 9.00
N LYS A 103 2.53 -7.54 8.29
CA LYS A 103 1.47 -8.22 7.52
C LYS A 103 2.08 -9.27 6.57
N ASP A 104 3.32 -9.07 6.16
CA ASP A 104 4.16 -10.01 5.43
C ASP A 104 4.26 -11.40 6.10
N ASP A 105 4.36 -11.47 7.44
CA ASP A 105 4.44 -12.75 8.17
C ASP A 105 3.13 -13.53 8.12
N LYS A 106 2.00 -12.84 7.90
CA LYS A 106 0.68 -13.47 7.72
C LYS A 106 0.49 -14.02 6.31
N ILE A 107 1.39 -13.69 5.39
CA ILE A 107 1.39 -14.22 4.03
C ILE A 107 2.16 -15.54 4.06
N SER A 108 1.42 -16.64 4.14
CA SER A 108 1.96 -18.00 4.14
C SER A 108 2.58 -18.42 2.80
N LYS A 109 1.94 -18.06 1.68
CA LYS A 109 2.31 -18.48 0.32
C LYS A 109 2.46 -17.28 -0.64
N PRO A 110 3.24 -17.40 -1.72
CA PRO A 110 3.41 -16.32 -2.68
C PRO A 110 2.08 -15.85 -3.28
N ILE A 111 1.92 -14.53 -3.41
CA ILE A 111 0.83 -13.87 -4.13
C ILE A 111 1.45 -13.24 -5.37
N VAL A 112 0.97 -13.63 -6.56
CA VAL A 112 1.41 -13.08 -7.84
C VAL A 112 0.23 -12.40 -8.48
N VAL A 113 0.32 -11.08 -8.69
CA VAL A 113 -0.70 -10.29 -9.35
C VAL A 113 -0.18 -9.82 -10.71
N ILE A 114 -0.87 -10.20 -11.77
CA ILE A 114 -0.64 -9.64 -13.11
C ILE A 114 -1.61 -8.47 -13.31
N VAL A 115 -1.10 -7.33 -13.78
CA VAL A 115 -1.92 -6.23 -14.32
C VAL A 115 -1.74 -6.19 -15.82
N THR A 116 -2.84 -6.30 -16.57
CA THR A 116 -2.76 -6.40 -18.03
C THR A 116 -4.08 -6.00 -18.71
N GLY A 117 -4.11 -6.12 -20.03
CA GLY A 117 -5.27 -5.89 -20.89
C GLY A 117 -4.85 -5.85 -22.36
N VAL A 118 -5.76 -6.19 -23.26
CA VAL A 118 -5.47 -6.43 -24.68
C VAL A 118 -5.16 -5.18 -25.51
N ARG A 119 -5.31 -3.98 -24.92
CA ARG A 119 -5.04 -2.71 -25.61
C ARG A 119 -3.98 -1.89 -24.88
N ASN A 120 -3.28 -1.07 -25.65
CA ASN A 120 -2.34 -0.08 -25.12
C ASN A 120 -3.09 1.16 -24.62
N ARG A 121 -2.50 1.86 -23.65
CA ARG A 121 -3.01 3.14 -23.11
C ARG A 121 -4.42 3.09 -22.49
N ILE A 122 -4.80 1.93 -21.94
CA ILE A 122 -6.04 1.75 -21.16
C ILE A 122 -5.84 1.99 -19.65
N GLY A 123 -4.63 2.42 -19.24
CA GLY A 123 -4.30 2.72 -17.84
C GLY A 123 -3.91 1.50 -16.98
N LYS A 124 -3.28 0.49 -17.59
CA LYS A 124 -2.63 -0.64 -16.87
C LYS A 124 -1.67 -0.14 -15.80
N THR A 125 -0.78 0.79 -16.15
CA THR A 125 0.17 1.38 -15.21
C THR A 125 -0.53 2.16 -14.10
N THR A 126 -1.63 2.85 -14.41
CA THR A 126 -2.43 3.55 -13.39
C THR A 126 -3.01 2.56 -12.37
N VAL A 127 -3.56 1.44 -12.84
CA VAL A 127 -4.03 0.35 -11.95
C VAL A 127 -2.88 -0.21 -11.11
N ALA A 128 -1.75 -0.53 -11.73
CA ALA A 128 -0.55 -1.01 -11.06
C ALA A 128 -0.10 -0.05 -9.94
N LYS A 129 -0.01 1.26 -10.23
CA LYS A 129 0.33 2.31 -9.25
C LYS A 129 -0.62 2.31 -8.05
N THR A 130 -1.94 2.27 -8.28
CA THR A 130 -2.91 2.29 -7.17
C THR A 130 -2.78 1.06 -6.25
N LEU A 131 -2.41 -0.10 -6.81
CA LEU A 131 -2.17 -1.33 -6.06
C LEU A 131 -0.84 -1.30 -5.29
N LEU A 132 0.22 -0.76 -5.88
CA LEU A 132 1.50 -0.53 -5.20
C LEU A 132 1.33 0.44 -4.03
N ASP A 133 0.58 1.52 -4.24
CA ASP A 133 0.23 2.47 -3.19
C ASP A 133 -0.61 1.80 -2.08
N TYR A 134 -1.56 0.95 -2.45
CA TYR A 134 -2.33 0.15 -1.49
C TYR A 134 -1.43 -0.72 -0.61
N TRP A 135 -0.49 -1.48 -1.20
CA TRP A 135 0.42 -2.32 -0.42
C TRP A 135 1.41 -1.50 0.42
N THR A 136 1.88 -0.37 -0.11
CA THR A 136 2.74 0.57 0.63
C THR A 136 2.03 1.12 1.86
N ALA A 137 0.79 1.58 1.72
CA ALA A 137 -0.03 2.04 2.84
C ALA A 137 -0.31 0.95 3.88
N ASN A 138 -0.36 -0.31 3.42
CA ASN A 138 -0.50 -1.49 4.27
C ASN A 138 0.83 -2.01 4.84
N GLN A 139 1.95 -1.32 4.60
CA GLN A 139 3.29 -1.69 5.07
C GLN A 139 3.71 -3.10 4.65
N LEU A 140 3.34 -3.49 3.42
CA LEU A 140 3.70 -4.77 2.84
C LEU A 140 4.98 -4.63 2.02
N SER A 141 5.82 -5.66 2.06
CA SER A 141 6.95 -5.78 1.15
C SER A 141 6.48 -6.47 -0.14
N PHE A 142 6.94 -5.98 -1.28
CA PHE A 142 6.59 -6.52 -2.58
C PHE A 142 7.74 -6.39 -3.57
N ARG A 143 7.64 -7.13 -4.67
CA ARG A 143 8.55 -7.09 -5.83
C ARG A 143 7.77 -6.59 -7.04
N ILE A 144 8.40 -5.77 -7.86
CA ILE A 144 7.76 -5.15 -9.01
C ILE A 144 8.51 -5.55 -10.28
N PHE A 145 7.79 -6.09 -11.25
CA PHE A 145 8.32 -6.43 -12.55
C PHE A 145 7.52 -5.72 -13.65
N ASP A 146 8.24 -5.10 -14.56
CA ASP A 146 7.69 -4.43 -15.74
C ASP A 146 8.02 -5.27 -16.97
N ALA A 147 7.01 -5.95 -17.51
CA ALA A 147 7.06 -6.79 -18.69
C ALA A 147 6.22 -6.17 -19.83
N SER A 148 6.20 -4.84 -19.92
CA SER A 148 5.45 -4.10 -20.95
C SER A 148 6.11 -4.09 -22.34
N GLY A 149 7.36 -4.55 -22.45
CA GLY A 149 8.12 -4.62 -23.71
C GLY A 149 8.89 -3.34 -24.06
N SER A 150 9.72 -3.41 -25.12
CA SER A 150 10.64 -2.34 -25.50
C SER A 150 9.90 -1.09 -26.02
N GLY A 151 9.64 -0.12 -25.15
CA GLY A 151 9.23 1.21 -25.60
C GLY A 151 8.56 2.10 -24.57
N ASN A 152 7.94 1.54 -23.52
CA ASN A 152 7.27 2.30 -22.47
C ASN A 152 7.29 1.53 -21.15
N ASN A 153 8.46 1.51 -20.50
CA ASN A 153 8.63 1.01 -19.11
C ASN A 153 7.99 2.00 -18.12
N ASP A 154 6.71 2.28 -18.30
CA ASP A 154 6.01 3.34 -17.59
C ASP A 154 6.04 3.06 -16.08
N LEU A 155 5.94 1.80 -15.65
CA LEU A 155 6.04 1.43 -14.24
C LEU A 155 7.45 1.68 -13.68
N ALA A 156 8.49 1.37 -14.46
CA ALA A 156 9.87 1.67 -14.07
C ALA A 156 10.16 3.17 -13.96
N ARG A 157 9.45 4.03 -14.70
CA ARG A 157 9.58 5.49 -14.56
C ARG A 157 9.13 5.99 -13.19
N PHE A 158 8.08 5.38 -12.61
CA PHE A 158 7.53 5.79 -11.31
C PHE A 158 8.26 5.19 -10.10
N HIS A 159 8.89 4.03 -10.28
CA HIS A 159 9.61 3.31 -9.22
C HIS A 159 10.96 2.75 -9.73
N PRO A 160 11.89 3.59 -10.19
CA PRO A 160 13.09 3.13 -10.90
C PRO A 160 14.01 2.24 -10.05
N GLU A 161 14.04 2.46 -8.73
CA GLU A 161 14.86 1.66 -7.81
C GLU A 161 14.19 0.35 -7.38
N ALA A 162 12.86 0.24 -7.52
CA ALA A 162 12.09 -0.92 -7.05
C ALA A 162 11.56 -1.80 -8.19
N THR A 163 11.49 -1.29 -9.42
CA THR A 163 10.98 -1.99 -10.59
C THR A 163 12.10 -2.62 -11.40
N ARG A 164 12.02 -3.93 -11.63
CA ARG A 164 12.88 -4.63 -12.57
C ARG A 164 12.16 -4.79 -13.90
N VAL A 165 12.73 -4.24 -14.97
CA VAL A 165 12.26 -4.49 -16.34
C VAL A 165 12.69 -5.90 -16.75
N VAL A 166 11.77 -6.67 -17.30
CA VAL A 166 11.99 -8.07 -17.68
C VAL A 166 11.35 -8.41 -19.01
N ASP A 167 11.93 -9.38 -19.71
CA ASP A 167 11.29 -10.06 -20.84
C ASP A 167 10.83 -11.46 -20.40
N LEU A 168 9.52 -11.62 -20.21
CA LEU A 168 8.96 -12.91 -19.78
C LEU A 168 8.96 -13.97 -20.88
N ALA A 169 9.39 -13.65 -22.11
CA ALA A 169 9.70 -14.66 -23.12
C ALA A 169 11.10 -15.28 -22.92
N SER A 170 12.00 -14.61 -22.17
CA SER A 170 13.33 -15.10 -21.84
C SER A 170 13.32 -16.01 -20.62
N VAL A 171 13.99 -17.16 -20.72
CA VAL A 171 14.13 -18.12 -19.60
C VAL A 171 14.83 -17.48 -18.40
N GLU A 172 15.84 -16.64 -18.64
CA GLU A 172 16.59 -15.98 -17.56
C GLU A 172 15.69 -15.11 -16.69
N ASP A 173 14.84 -14.29 -17.32
CA ASP A 173 13.95 -13.39 -16.62
C ASP A 173 12.75 -14.13 -16.01
N GLN A 174 12.26 -15.21 -16.65
CA GLN A 174 11.29 -16.10 -16.02
C GLN A 174 11.81 -16.67 -14.70
N MET A 175 13.03 -17.21 -14.69
CA MET A 175 13.66 -17.73 -13.46
C MET A 175 13.85 -16.63 -12.41
N ALA A 176 14.23 -15.43 -12.84
CA ALA A 176 14.39 -14.29 -11.95
C ALA A 176 13.08 -13.88 -11.26
N VAL A 177 11.93 -14.06 -11.91
CA VAL A 177 10.61 -13.72 -11.39
C VAL A 177 10.01 -14.86 -10.56
N PHE A 178 9.94 -16.07 -11.13
CA PHE A 178 9.12 -17.17 -10.61
C PHE A 178 9.90 -18.11 -9.66
N ASP A 179 11.15 -18.45 -9.94
CA ASP A 179 11.95 -19.34 -9.07
C ASP A 179 12.36 -18.67 -7.76
N THR A 180 12.27 -17.35 -7.72
CA THR A 180 12.61 -16.52 -6.57
C THR A 180 11.38 -16.16 -5.73
N LEU A 181 10.18 -16.69 -6.02
CA LEU A 181 8.95 -16.36 -5.29
C LEU A 181 9.01 -16.64 -3.78
N ASN A 182 9.82 -17.62 -3.38
CA ASN A 182 10.05 -17.95 -1.97
C ASN A 182 11.29 -17.25 -1.38
N LYS A 183 11.96 -16.40 -2.17
CA LYS A 183 13.15 -15.63 -1.78
C LYS A 183 12.77 -14.15 -1.66
N GLY A 184 12.68 -13.65 -0.43
CA GLY A 184 12.34 -12.25 -0.17
C GLY A 184 10.82 -12.00 -0.07
N PRO A 185 10.32 -10.84 -0.53
CA PRO A 185 8.91 -10.51 -0.39
C PRO A 185 7.99 -11.47 -1.13
N LYS A 186 6.90 -11.90 -0.47
CA LYS A 186 5.95 -12.88 -1.01
C LYS A 186 4.90 -12.31 -1.95
N ILE A 187 4.80 -10.98 -2.05
CA ILE A 187 3.91 -10.30 -3.00
C ILE A 187 4.71 -9.90 -4.23
N THR A 188 4.20 -10.24 -5.41
CA THR A 188 4.80 -9.90 -6.70
C THR A 188 3.76 -9.23 -7.59
N LEU A 189 4.09 -8.04 -8.11
CA LEU A 189 3.36 -7.40 -9.20
C LEU A 189 4.09 -7.59 -10.51
N ILE A 190 3.34 -7.92 -11.56
CA ILE A 190 3.85 -7.99 -12.92
C ILE A 190 2.91 -7.18 -13.81
N GLU A 191 3.37 -6.05 -14.34
CA GLU A 191 2.64 -5.35 -15.40
C GLU A 191 3.02 -5.97 -16.75
N ILE A 192 2.06 -6.51 -17.50
CA ILE A 192 2.31 -7.19 -18.78
C ILE A 192 1.72 -6.38 -19.94
N GLY A 193 2.55 -6.21 -20.98
CA GLY A 193 2.16 -5.58 -22.25
C GLY A 193 1.00 -6.30 -22.93
N SER A 194 0.22 -5.58 -23.74
CA SER A 194 -0.97 -6.16 -24.39
C SER A 194 -0.62 -7.28 -25.39
N ASP A 195 0.53 -7.17 -26.03
CA ASP A 195 1.05 -8.09 -27.04
C ASP A 195 1.64 -9.37 -26.43
N GLN A 196 2.18 -9.31 -25.22
CA GLN A 196 2.80 -10.45 -24.56
C GLN A 196 1.83 -11.25 -23.68
N PHE A 197 0.69 -10.68 -23.28
CA PHE A 197 -0.17 -11.24 -22.24
C PHE A 197 -0.55 -12.72 -22.45
N ILE A 198 -1.15 -13.07 -23.58
CA ILE A 198 -1.59 -14.45 -23.85
C ILE A 198 -0.39 -15.40 -23.93
N THR A 199 0.69 -14.96 -24.56
CA THR A 199 1.94 -15.74 -24.68
C THR A 199 2.54 -16.04 -23.31
N VAL A 200 2.54 -15.06 -22.39
CA VAL A 200 3.00 -15.26 -21.01
C VAL A 200 2.12 -16.26 -20.27
N LEU A 201 0.79 -16.16 -20.37
CA LEU A 201 -0.11 -17.12 -19.71
C LEU A 201 0.09 -18.55 -20.21
N ARG A 202 0.19 -18.76 -21.53
CA ARG A 202 0.50 -20.08 -22.11
C ARG A 202 1.84 -20.61 -21.63
N THR A 203 2.83 -19.74 -21.49
CA THR A 203 4.16 -20.11 -20.99
C THR A 203 4.08 -20.53 -19.52
N LEU A 204 3.38 -19.76 -18.69
CA LEU A 204 3.15 -20.10 -17.28
C LEU A 204 2.43 -21.43 -17.12
N ASP A 205 1.44 -21.71 -17.96
CA ASP A 205 0.76 -23.01 -17.97
C ASP A 205 1.70 -24.15 -18.34
N HIS A 206 2.48 -23.99 -19.42
CA HIS A 206 3.43 -25.00 -19.88
C HIS A 206 4.51 -25.34 -18.84
N ILE A 207 5.00 -24.35 -18.08
CA ILE A 207 5.99 -24.59 -17.01
C ILE A 207 5.36 -25.07 -15.69
N GLY A 208 4.05 -25.35 -15.66
CA GLY A 208 3.33 -25.88 -14.50
C GLY A 208 2.99 -24.84 -13.42
N PHE A 209 3.15 -23.55 -13.70
CA PHE A 209 2.85 -22.48 -12.76
C PHE A 209 1.35 -22.42 -12.44
N VAL A 210 0.50 -22.55 -13.48
CA VAL A 210 -0.96 -22.54 -13.32
C VAL A 210 -1.42 -23.74 -12.50
N ALA A 211 -0.88 -24.93 -12.75
CA ALA A 211 -1.15 -26.12 -11.94
C ALA A 211 -0.75 -25.93 -10.45
N ALA A 212 0.37 -25.25 -10.18
CA ALA A 212 0.77 -24.91 -8.81
C ALA A 212 -0.19 -23.90 -8.15
N ALA A 213 -0.71 -22.94 -8.91
CA ALA A 213 -1.74 -22.01 -8.43
C ALA A 213 -3.06 -22.74 -8.13
N ASP A 214 -3.47 -23.67 -8.99
CA ASP A 214 -4.67 -24.49 -8.81
C ASP A 214 -4.60 -25.37 -7.57
N ALA A 215 -3.44 -26.00 -7.35
CA ALA A 215 -3.11 -26.74 -6.13
C ALA A 215 -3.03 -25.84 -4.88
N GLY A 216 -3.09 -24.51 -5.05
CA GLY A 216 -3.09 -23.53 -3.97
C GLY A 216 -1.73 -23.22 -3.38
N ALA A 217 -0.64 -23.65 -4.03
CA ALA A 217 0.73 -23.31 -3.65
C ALA A 217 1.05 -21.83 -3.93
N ILE A 218 0.37 -21.22 -4.89
CA ILE A 218 0.52 -19.81 -5.28
C ILE A 218 -0.88 -19.18 -5.36
N ASP A 219 -1.01 -17.95 -4.88
CA ASP A 219 -2.19 -17.13 -5.12
C ASP A 219 -1.97 -16.29 -6.37
N PHE A 220 -2.34 -16.86 -7.52
CA PHE A 220 -2.17 -16.22 -8.83
C PHE A 220 -3.41 -15.45 -9.25
N ARG A 221 -3.30 -14.12 -9.36
CA ARG A 221 -4.41 -13.18 -9.60
C ARG A 221 -4.16 -12.35 -10.84
N CYS A 222 -5.24 -11.94 -11.50
CA CYS A 222 -5.20 -11.02 -12.64
C CYS A 222 -6.11 -9.81 -12.37
N LEU A 223 -5.52 -8.62 -12.45
CA LEU A 223 -6.26 -7.37 -12.62
C LEU A 223 -6.28 -7.05 -14.11
N TYR A 224 -7.38 -7.40 -14.77
CA TYR A 224 -7.55 -7.23 -16.20
C TYR A 224 -8.26 -5.91 -16.48
N VAL A 225 -7.60 -4.95 -17.11
CA VAL A 225 -8.18 -3.65 -17.44
C VAL A 225 -9.04 -3.77 -18.70
N TYR A 226 -10.34 -3.52 -18.52
CA TYR A 226 -11.39 -3.69 -19.53
C TYR A 226 -11.42 -2.54 -20.56
N ASP A 227 -11.80 -2.83 -21.81
CA ASP A 227 -12.19 -1.84 -22.82
C ASP A 227 -13.46 -2.26 -23.56
N GLU A 228 -14.23 -1.29 -24.09
CA GLU A 228 -15.58 -1.45 -24.65
C GLU A 228 -15.70 -2.43 -25.81
N ASN A 229 -14.58 -2.74 -26.47
CA ASN A 229 -14.50 -3.69 -27.59
C ASN A 229 -13.62 -4.89 -27.21
N GLU A 230 -14.03 -5.59 -26.15
CA GLU A 230 -13.28 -6.70 -25.58
C GLU A 230 -13.39 -7.97 -26.42
N PRO A 231 -12.29 -8.70 -26.71
CA PRO A 231 -12.36 -10.04 -27.28
C PRO A 231 -12.95 -11.04 -26.29
N ASP A 232 -13.28 -12.24 -26.77
CA ASP A 232 -13.62 -13.36 -25.90
C ASP A 232 -12.44 -13.68 -24.96
N LEU A 233 -12.70 -13.58 -23.66
CA LEU A 233 -11.72 -13.85 -22.60
C LEU A 233 -11.83 -15.27 -22.03
N SER A 234 -12.58 -16.17 -22.65
CA SER A 234 -12.74 -17.56 -22.22
C SER A 234 -11.39 -18.27 -22.01
N GLU A 235 -10.47 -18.15 -22.99
CA GLU A 235 -9.11 -18.69 -22.88
C GLU A 235 -8.37 -18.07 -21.69
N VAL A 236 -8.37 -16.74 -21.58
CA VAL A 236 -7.65 -16.03 -20.52
C VAL A 236 -8.16 -16.41 -19.12
N ARG A 237 -9.48 -16.48 -18.96
CA ARG A 237 -10.11 -16.84 -17.68
C ARG A 237 -9.78 -18.27 -17.25
N SER A 238 -9.50 -19.17 -18.19
CA SER A 238 -9.20 -20.57 -17.88
C SER A 238 -7.87 -20.77 -17.12
N TYR A 239 -6.94 -19.81 -17.17
CA TYR A 239 -5.67 -19.86 -16.43
C TYR A 239 -5.79 -19.43 -14.96
N PHE A 240 -6.97 -19.02 -14.50
CA PHE A 240 -7.19 -18.51 -13.16
C PHE A 240 -8.33 -19.26 -12.48
N ARG A 241 -8.15 -19.57 -11.20
CA ARG A 241 -9.25 -20.08 -10.36
C ARG A 241 -10.39 -19.06 -10.27
N ASP A 242 -11.60 -19.58 -10.03
CA ASP A 242 -12.78 -18.77 -9.75
C ASP A 242 -12.48 -17.72 -8.66
N GLY A 243 -12.76 -16.45 -8.99
CA GLY A 243 -12.52 -15.32 -8.09
C GLY A 243 -11.10 -14.77 -8.05
N PHE A 244 -10.18 -15.25 -8.90
CA PHE A 244 -8.81 -14.73 -9.03
C PHE A 244 -8.58 -13.91 -10.31
N PHE A 245 -9.55 -13.92 -11.22
CA PHE A 245 -9.61 -13.01 -12.36
C PHE A 245 -10.54 -11.84 -12.02
N HIS A 246 -9.99 -10.62 -11.97
CA HIS A 246 -10.69 -9.41 -11.58
C HIS A 246 -10.72 -8.42 -12.74
N PRO A 247 -11.88 -8.25 -13.40
CA PRO A 247 -12.09 -7.16 -14.35
C PRO A 247 -11.93 -5.80 -13.62
N VAL A 248 -11.22 -4.89 -14.26
CA VAL A 248 -10.98 -3.53 -13.78
C VAL A 248 -11.54 -2.55 -14.79
N LEU A 249 -12.55 -1.79 -14.37
CA LEU A 249 -13.10 -0.70 -15.14
C LEU A 249 -12.31 0.57 -14.86
N ASN A 250 -11.58 1.06 -15.86
CA ASN A 250 -10.84 2.31 -15.74
C ASN A 250 -11.58 3.50 -16.36
N GLU A 251 -12.17 4.35 -15.52
CA GLU A 251 -12.91 5.52 -15.97
C GLU A 251 -12.02 6.73 -16.30
N LEU A 252 -10.72 6.69 -15.96
CA LEU A 252 -9.79 7.76 -16.32
C LEU A 252 -9.53 7.83 -17.83
N THR A 253 -9.51 6.67 -18.49
CA THR A 253 -9.21 6.56 -19.92
C THR A 253 -10.46 6.53 -20.80
N ARG A 254 -11.67 6.58 -20.20
CA ARG A 254 -12.94 6.63 -20.96
C ARG A 254 -12.98 7.89 -21.84
N GLN A 255 -12.75 7.73 -23.14
CA GLN A 255 -13.55 8.48 -24.11
C GLN A 255 -14.98 7.95 -23.95
N LYS A 256 -15.89 8.72 -23.32
CA LYS A 256 -17.28 8.26 -23.11
C LYS A 256 -17.88 7.72 -24.43
N PRO A 257 -18.33 6.47 -24.50
CA PRO A 257 -19.10 6.00 -25.63
C PRO A 257 -20.47 6.67 -25.63
N ALA A 258 -20.95 7.02 -26.81
CA ALA A 258 -22.35 7.33 -26.97
C ALA A 258 -23.16 6.05 -26.72
N GLY A 259 -24.04 6.07 -25.71
CA GLY A 259 -25.12 5.08 -25.57
C GLY A 259 -24.91 3.89 -24.62
N VAL A 260 -23.87 3.86 -23.78
CA VAL A 260 -23.71 2.77 -22.78
C VAL A 260 -24.09 3.27 -21.38
N GLU A 261 -25.39 3.44 -21.16
CA GLU A 261 -25.96 3.19 -19.83
C GLU A 261 -26.09 1.67 -19.70
N LYS A 262 -25.35 1.05 -18.77
CA LYS A 262 -25.33 -0.39 -18.45
C LYS A 262 -24.28 -1.23 -19.21
N ALA A 263 -23.00 -1.00 -18.94
CA ALA A 263 -22.10 -2.15 -18.76
C ALA A 263 -22.24 -2.56 -17.30
N GLN A 264 -22.78 -3.77 -17.10
CA GLN A 264 -23.28 -4.27 -15.84
C GLN A 264 -22.22 -4.23 -14.74
N SER A 265 -22.59 -3.59 -13.64
CA SER A 265 -22.07 -3.84 -12.31
C SER A 265 -22.32 -5.31 -11.93
N ALA A 266 -21.43 -6.22 -12.32
CA ALA A 266 -21.30 -7.47 -11.59
C ALA A 266 -20.59 -7.13 -10.28
N SER A 267 -21.15 -7.58 -9.16
CA SER A 267 -20.81 -7.14 -7.79
C SER A 267 -19.40 -7.51 -7.30
N GLY A 268 -18.44 -7.76 -8.20
CA GLY A 268 -17.04 -8.15 -7.94
C GLY A 268 -16.00 -7.43 -8.82
N ASP A 269 -16.39 -6.52 -9.71
CA ASP A 269 -15.47 -5.77 -10.56
C ASP A 269 -14.81 -4.62 -9.78
N ILE A 270 -13.55 -4.31 -10.10
CA ILE A 270 -12.81 -3.18 -9.52
C ILE A 270 -13.06 -1.96 -10.38
N ALA A 271 -13.36 -0.81 -9.77
CA ALA A 271 -13.44 0.45 -10.49
C ALA A 271 -12.25 1.35 -10.15
N ILE A 272 -11.68 1.96 -11.18
CA ILE A 272 -10.80 3.13 -11.07
C ILE A 272 -11.66 4.34 -11.48
N PRO A 273 -12.27 5.04 -10.52
CA PRO A 273 -13.24 6.09 -10.83
C PRO A 273 -12.57 7.29 -11.51
N ALA A 274 -13.37 8.11 -12.18
CA ALA A 274 -12.86 9.34 -12.78
C ALA A 274 -12.32 10.29 -11.71
N LEU A 275 -11.22 10.96 -12.02
CA LEU A 275 -10.61 12.00 -11.18
C LEU A 275 -10.72 13.35 -11.91
N PRO A 276 -10.90 14.49 -11.21
CA PRO A 276 -10.88 15.80 -11.85
C PRO A 276 -9.64 15.96 -12.74
N LYS A 277 -9.83 16.45 -13.98
CA LYS A 277 -8.77 16.53 -15.00
C LYS A 277 -7.49 17.21 -14.50
N GLN A 278 -7.63 18.25 -13.67
CA GLN A 278 -6.49 18.95 -13.08
C GLN A 278 -5.73 18.09 -12.07
N ALA A 279 -6.44 17.30 -11.26
CA ALA A 279 -5.83 16.44 -10.26
C ALA A 279 -5.10 15.26 -10.91
N ILE A 280 -5.69 14.61 -11.93
CA ILE A 280 -5.01 13.52 -12.65
C ILE A 280 -3.80 14.04 -13.44
N ALA A 281 -3.95 15.15 -14.17
CA ALA A 281 -2.84 15.74 -14.92
C ALA A 281 -1.68 16.13 -13.99
N SER A 282 -1.98 16.69 -12.81
CA SER A 282 -0.96 17.02 -11.82
C SER A 282 -0.30 15.78 -11.21
N ALA A 283 -1.03 14.69 -11.00
CA ALA A 283 -0.50 13.49 -10.37
C ALA A 283 0.24 12.54 -11.34
N GLU A 284 -0.15 12.53 -12.62
CA GLU A 284 0.50 11.68 -13.65
C GLU A 284 1.70 12.33 -14.31
N ASN A 285 1.78 13.67 -14.36
CA ASN A 285 2.95 14.37 -14.89
C ASN A 285 4.21 14.15 -14.03
N GLU A 286 4.02 13.83 -12.77
CA GLU A 286 5.09 13.56 -11.83
C GLU A 286 5.52 12.10 -11.93
N SER A 287 6.82 11.84 -11.99
CA SER A 287 7.40 10.49 -12.01
C SER A 287 7.36 9.83 -10.61
N VAL A 288 6.24 9.95 -9.89
CA VAL A 288 6.01 9.38 -8.55
C VAL A 288 4.69 8.61 -8.45
N GLY A 289 4.59 7.76 -7.43
CA GLY A 289 3.33 7.12 -7.00
C GLY A 289 2.33 8.15 -6.44
N PHE A 290 1.04 7.79 -6.40
CA PHE A 290 0.00 8.71 -5.94
C PHE A 290 0.12 9.02 -4.45
N LEU A 291 0.61 8.09 -3.63
CA LEU A 291 0.85 8.38 -2.21
C LEU A 291 1.99 9.36 -2.00
N THR A 292 3.07 9.25 -2.78
CA THR A 292 4.18 10.20 -2.73
C THR A 292 3.71 11.61 -3.14
N TYR A 293 2.87 11.69 -4.18
CA TYR A 293 2.20 12.93 -4.57
C TYR A 293 1.32 13.49 -3.45
N VAL A 294 0.45 12.67 -2.84
CA VAL A 294 -0.41 13.09 -1.70
C VAL A 294 0.41 13.55 -0.49
N ALA A 295 1.54 12.90 -0.24
CA ALA A 295 2.49 13.27 0.82
C ALA A 295 3.25 14.57 0.53
N ASN A 296 3.05 15.16 -0.65
CA ASN A 296 3.74 16.37 -1.11
C ASN A 296 5.25 16.18 -1.19
N LYS A 297 5.68 15.10 -1.83
CA LYS A 297 7.09 14.70 -1.94
C LYS A 297 7.54 14.51 -3.37
N LEU A 298 8.79 14.88 -3.65
CA LEU A 298 9.51 14.56 -4.87
C LEU A 298 10.07 13.12 -4.82
N PRO A 299 10.53 12.54 -5.95
CA PRO A 299 11.12 11.19 -5.97
C PRO A 299 12.24 10.97 -4.95
N ASN A 300 13.04 12.00 -4.67
CA ASN A 300 14.15 11.95 -3.69
C ASN A 300 13.70 12.16 -2.23
N GLY A 301 12.39 12.27 -1.96
CA GLY A 301 11.83 12.48 -0.63
C GLY A 301 11.87 13.94 -0.12
N ALA A 302 12.38 14.88 -0.92
CA ALA A 302 12.28 16.31 -0.60
C ALA A 302 10.82 16.79 -0.65
N GLY A 303 10.53 17.90 0.02
CA GLY A 303 9.21 18.55 -0.10
C GLY A 303 8.95 18.99 -1.54
N ALA A 304 7.74 18.74 -2.02
CA ALA A 304 7.22 19.30 -3.26
C ALA A 304 6.31 20.51 -2.94
N ASP A 305 5.76 21.15 -3.98
CA ASP A 305 4.80 22.24 -3.86
C ASP A 305 3.48 21.90 -4.58
N TYR A 306 3.00 20.67 -4.36
CA TYR A 306 1.76 20.20 -4.96
C TYR A 306 0.54 20.79 -4.22
N SER A 307 -0.42 21.28 -5.00
CA SER A 307 -1.66 21.90 -4.50
C SER A 307 -2.36 21.02 -3.46
N PHE A 308 -2.64 21.61 -2.28
CA PHE A 308 -3.38 20.95 -1.20
C PHE A 308 -4.74 20.41 -1.65
N VAL A 309 -5.47 21.17 -2.49
CA VAL A 309 -6.78 20.77 -3.00
C VAL A 309 -6.66 19.57 -3.94
N LEU A 310 -5.72 19.61 -4.89
CA LEU A 310 -5.51 18.50 -5.84
C LEU A 310 -5.05 17.23 -5.13
N ARG A 311 -4.16 17.35 -4.14
CA ARG A 311 -3.77 16.23 -3.26
C ARG A 311 -4.96 15.68 -2.47
N GLY A 312 -5.87 16.55 -2.03
CA GLY A 312 -7.12 16.16 -1.38
C GLY A 312 -7.99 15.26 -2.26
N TYR A 313 -8.15 15.60 -3.54
CA TYR A 313 -8.86 14.78 -4.51
C TYR A 313 -8.20 13.40 -4.70
N VAL A 314 -6.89 13.36 -4.94
CA VAL A 314 -6.15 12.09 -5.14
C VAL A 314 -6.24 11.20 -3.89
N ARG A 315 -6.16 11.78 -2.69
CA ARG A 315 -6.29 11.03 -1.44
C ARG A 315 -7.66 10.38 -1.28
N ALA A 316 -8.74 11.13 -1.53
CA ALA A 316 -10.10 10.60 -1.45
C ALA A 316 -10.33 9.51 -2.51
N TRP A 317 -9.81 9.73 -3.71
CA TRP A 317 -9.86 8.80 -4.83
C TRP A 317 -9.14 7.47 -4.55
N LEU A 318 -7.92 7.52 -3.99
CA LEU A 318 -7.21 6.31 -3.54
C LEU A 318 -8.01 5.54 -2.48
N ALA A 319 -8.58 6.26 -1.49
CA ALA A 319 -9.36 5.64 -0.44
C ALA A 319 -10.57 4.88 -0.99
N GLU A 320 -11.24 5.43 -2.01
CA GLU A 320 -12.34 4.76 -2.72
C GLU A 320 -11.87 3.49 -3.43
N ILE A 321 -10.79 3.56 -4.22
CA ILE A 321 -10.22 2.40 -4.94
C ILE A 321 -9.84 1.28 -3.96
N TRP A 322 -9.24 1.63 -2.83
CA TRP A 322 -8.78 0.66 -1.85
C TRP A 322 -9.93 -0.13 -1.20
N THR A 323 -11.15 0.41 -1.18
CA THR A 323 -12.32 -0.36 -0.72
C THR A 323 -12.58 -1.59 -1.60
N TYR A 324 -12.30 -1.49 -2.91
CA TYR A 324 -12.39 -2.63 -3.82
C TYR A 324 -11.30 -3.66 -3.47
N TYR A 325 -10.05 -3.22 -3.32
CA TYR A 325 -8.92 -4.10 -2.97
C TYR A 325 -9.08 -4.81 -1.62
N ASP A 326 -9.67 -4.13 -0.64
CA ASP A 326 -10.01 -4.73 0.66
C ASP A 326 -11.08 -5.81 0.51
N LYS A 327 -12.13 -5.55 -0.29
CA LYS A 327 -13.23 -6.49 -0.50
C LYS A 327 -12.78 -7.81 -1.13
N ILE A 328 -11.78 -7.77 -2.00
CA ILE A 328 -11.20 -8.96 -2.65
C ILE A 328 -9.91 -9.46 -1.94
N GLU A 329 -9.55 -8.85 -0.82
CA GLU A 329 -8.40 -9.21 0.02
C GLU A 329 -7.05 -9.24 -0.72
N MET A 330 -6.67 -8.16 -1.41
CA MET A 330 -5.50 -8.10 -2.31
C MET A 330 -4.11 -8.37 -1.71
N TRP A 331 -4.01 -8.62 -0.42
CA TRP A 331 -2.74 -8.99 0.24
C TRP A 331 -2.83 -10.23 1.12
N LYS A 332 -4.01 -10.83 1.30
CA LYS A 332 -4.16 -12.06 2.09
C LYS A 332 -4.14 -13.26 1.18
N ASN A 333 -3.56 -14.35 1.65
CA ASN A 333 -3.73 -15.63 0.99
C ASN A 333 -5.18 -16.12 1.07
N SER A 334 -5.68 -16.64 -0.04
CA SER A 334 -6.95 -17.33 -0.12
C SER A 334 -7.01 -18.51 0.83
N LYS A 335 -8.17 -18.73 1.43
CA LYS A 335 -8.44 -19.93 2.23
C LYS A 335 -8.39 -21.14 1.30
N ALA A 336 -7.80 -22.24 1.78
CA ALA A 336 -7.77 -23.49 1.02
C ALA A 336 -9.18 -23.87 0.57
N SER A 337 -9.37 -24.08 -0.73
CA SER A 337 -10.57 -24.74 -1.25
C SER A 337 -10.65 -26.10 -0.57
N LYS A 338 -11.75 -26.37 0.14
CA LYS A 338 -12.05 -27.74 0.58
C LYS A 338 -12.17 -28.54 -0.71
N SER A 339 -11.17 -29.36 -1.03
CA SER A 339 -11.23 -30.26 -2.17
C SER A 339 -12.57 -30.99 -2.11
N LYS A 340 -13.41 -30.86 -3.15
CA LYS A 340 -14.50 -31.81 -3.35
C LYS A 340 -13.82 -33.17 -3.48
N ALA A 341 -13.86 -33.95 -2.40
CA ALA A 341 -13.49 -35.35 -2.45
C ALA A 341 -14.34 -35.97 -3.55
N SER A 342 -13.69 -36.39 -4.63
CA SER A 342 -14.33 -37.17 -5.69
C SER A 342 -14.95 -38.40 -5.06
N LYS A 343 -16.27 -38.51 -5.18
CA LYS A 343 -17.00 -39.77 -5.02
C LYS A 343 -17.14 -40.44 -6.37
#